data_AF-A0A814GS25-F1
#
_entry.id   AF-A0A814GS25-F1
#
_cell.length_a   1.000
_cell.length_b   1.000
_cell.length_c   1.000
_cell.angle_alpha   90.00
_cell.angle_beta   90.00
_cell.angle_gamma   90.00
#
_symmetry.space_group_name_H-M   'P 1'
#
loop_
_entity.id
_entity.type
_entity.pdbx_description
1 polymer ?
#
loop_
_entity_poly.entity_id
_entity_poly.type
_entity_poly.pdbx_seq_one_letter_code
_entity_poly.pdbx_strand_id
1 'polypeptide(L)'
;MNVYHIETRNQFNTVLASLHEHVFSCSYGLGTKLSWNEQYLIESLSDSTIYMAYYTIAHLLQARDSFNGKQLGPANIHPSQLANEVWDYILFPEKSYSLSSTDISHSTLDHLRNEFQYWYPINLHSSEKDLTSNHLIYSLSGNFITLLEAIEKFSADGIRLVLANAGDDSIENANFDENKAKELLLYLYTFIEWI
;
A
#
# COMPACT_ATOMS: atom_id res chain seq x y z
N MET A 1 -3.18 -6.26 18.04
CA MET A 1 -3.66 -5.37 16.95
C MET A 1 -4.81 -4.53 17.50
N ASN A 2 -4.76 -3.22 17.28
CA ASN A 2 -5.87 -2.32 17.62
C ASN A 2 -6.77 -2.16 16.38
N VAL A 3 -8.08 -2.14 16.59
CA VAL A 3 -9.08 -1.89 15.55
C VAL A 3 -10.08 -0.86 16.08
N TYR A 4 -10.60 -0.02 15.19
CA TYR A 4 -11.43 1.14 15.56
C TYR A 4 -12.88 0.78 15.91
N HIS A 5 -13.41 -0.33 15.37
CA HIS A 5 -14.78 -0.79 15.65
C HIS A 5 -14.83 -2.25 16.13
N ILE A 6 -15.83 -2.58 16.95
CA ILE A 6 -16.03 -3.94 17.48
C ILE A 6 -16.49 -4.91 16.38
N GLU A 7 -17.26 -4.41 15.43
CA GLU A 7 -17.72 -5.11 14.23
C GLU A 7 -16.53 -5.63 13.43
N THR A 8 -15.54 -4.77 13.18
CA THR A 8 -14.29 -5.14 12.50
C THR A 8 -13.56 -6.23 13.27
N ARG A 9 -13.45 -6.12 14.60
CA ARG A 9 -12.82 -7.16 15.43
C ARG A 9 -13.52 -8.51 15.30
N ASN A 10 -14.85 -8.50 15.31
CA ASN A 10 -15.66 -9.70 15.19
C ASN A 10 -15.48 -10.34 13.80
N GLN A 11 -15.46 -9.53 12.74
CA GLN A 11 -15.19 -10.00 11.37
C GLN A 11 -13.80 -10.65 11.27
N PHE A 12 -12.76 -10.03 11.84
CA PHE A 12 -11.42 -10.63 11.90
C PHE A 12 -11.43 -11.99 12.60
N ASN A 13 -12.07 -12.11 13.76
CA ASN A 13 -12.14 -13.37 14.49
C ASN A 13 -12.86 -14.46 13.69
N THR A 14 -13.95 -14.11 12.99
CA THR A 14 -14.69 -15.04 12.13
C THR A 14 -13.84 -15.54 10.96
N VAL A 15 -13.16 -14.63 10.27
CA VAL A 15 -12.27 -14.98 9.15
C VAL A 15 -11.12 -15.85 9.65
N LEU A 16 -10.43 -15.45 10.73
CA LEU A 16 -9.34 -16.23 11.31
C LEU A 16 -9.76 -17.65 11.71
N ALA A 17 -10.97 -17.83 12.26
CA ALA A 17 -11.49 -19.14 12.62
C ALA A 17 -11.86 -20.01 11.41
N SER A 18 -12.10 -19.39 10.25
CA SER A 18 -12.52 -20.03 9.00
C SER A 18 -11.41 -20.11 7.95
N LEU A 19 -10.19 -19.66 8.30
CA LEU A 19 -9.04 -19.76 7.42
C LEU A 19 -8.60 -21.22 7.27
N HIS A 20 -8.52 -21.65 6.03
CA HIS A 20 -7.99 -22.94 5.62
C HIS A 20 -6.84 -22.74 4.62
N GLU A 21 -6.33 -23.82 4.04
CA GLU A 21 -5.33 -23.75 3.00
C GLU A 21 -5.79 -22.85 1.84
N HIS A 22 -4.97 -21.85 1.52
CA HIS A 22 -5.21 -20.91 0.43
C HIS A 22 -4.35 -21.26 -0.77
N VAL A 23 -4.94 -21.19 -1.96
CA VAL A 23 -4.20 -21.39 -3.21
C VAL A 23 -3.42 -20.13 -3.53
N PHE A 24 -2.10 -20.17 -3.36
CA PHE A 24 -1.21 -19.00 -3.50
C PHE A 24 -0.57 -18.86 -4.88
N SER A 25 -0.90 -19.73 -5.84
CA SER A 25 -0.25 -19.76 -7.15
C SER A 25 -1.23 -19.83 -8.32
N CYS A 26 -0.89 -19.18 -9.44
CA CYS A 26 -1.62 -19.21 -10.69
C CYS A 26 -0.73 -19.64 -11.87
N SER A 27 -1.33 -20.18 -12.93
CA SER A 27 -0.62 -20.59 -14.16
C SER A 27 -0.64 -19.55 -15.28
N TYR A 28 -1.41 -18.47 -15.11
CA TYR A 28 -1.59 -17.42 -16.11
C TYR A 28 -1.79 -16.07 -15.42
N GLY A 29 -1.31 -14.99 -16.05
CA GLY A 29 -1.42 -13.62 -15.55
C GLY A 29 -0.07 -12.90 -15.49
N LEU A 30 -0.04 -11.79 -14.77
CA LEU A 30 1.17 -11.06 -14.42
C LEU A 30 1.51 -11.31 -12.96
N GLY A 31 2.79 -11.31 -12.61
CA GLY A 31 3.24 -11.48 -11.23
C GLY A 31 4.68 -11.99 -11.14
N THR A 32 5.07 -12.37 -9.93
CA THR A 32 6.39 -12.95 -9.65
C THR A 32 6.32 -14.47 -9.79
N LYS A 33 7.27 -15.08 -10.50
CA LYS A 33 7.37 -16.54 -10.63
C LYS A 33 7.84 -17.17 -9.31
N LEU A 34 7.40 -18.40 -9.02
CA LEU A 34 7.99 -19.17 -7.92
C LEU A 34 9.45 -19.47 -8.22
N SER A 35 10.32 -19.23 -7.23
CA SER A 35 11.77 -19.39 -7.39
C SER A 35 12.20 -20.84 -7.66
N TRP A 36 11.42 -21.83 -7.24
CA TRP A 36 11.66 -23.25 -7.48
C TRP A 36 10.82 -23.86 -8.60
N ASN A 37 9.83 -23.14 -9.15
CA ASN A 37 9.00 -23.63 -10.24
C ASN A 37 8.43 -22.48 -11.09
N GLU A 38 9.15 -22.12 -12.14
CA GLU A 38 8.80 -21.02 -13.03
C GLU A 38 7.52 -21.20 -13.86
N GLN A 39 6.90 -22.39 -13.83
CA GLN A 39 5.60 -22.63 -14.47
C GLN A 39 4.48 -21.86 -13.75
N TYR A 40 4.66 -21.56 -12.47
CA TYR A 40 3.66 -20.91 -11.64
C TYR A 40 4.08 -19.50 -11.22
N LEU A 41 3.09 -18.63 -11.15
CA LEU A 41 3.15 -17.27 -10.65
C LEU A 41 2.55 -17.22 -9.24
N ILE A 42 3.07 -16.36 -8.38
CA ILE A 42 2.45 -16.03 -7.10
C ILE A 42 1.21 -15.17 -7.40
N GLU A 43 0.09 -15.51 -6.76
CA GLU A 43 -1.16 -14.77 -6.94
C GLU A 43 -1.19 -13.47 -6.12
N SER A 44 -2.00 -12.50 -6.56
CA SER A 44 -1.97 -11.10 -6.10
C SER A 44 -2.28 -10.88 -4.62
N LEU A 45 -3.07 -11.72 -3.97
CA LEU A 45 -3.36 -11.62 -2.53
C LEU A 45 -2.22 -12.19 -1.68
N SER A 46 -1.38 -13.05 -2.26
CA SER A 46 -0.26 -13.70 -1.57
C SER A 46 1.01 -12.85 -1.59
N ASP A 47 1.31 -12.17 -2.71
CA ASP A 47 2.49 -11.28 -2.82
C ASP A 47 2.27 -9.87 -2.23
N SER A 48 1.05 -9.54 -1.84
CA SER A 48 0.66 -8.23 -1.27
C SER A 48 0.49 -8.23 0.26
N THR A 49 1.15 -9.16 0.97
CA THR A 49 0.97 -9.31 2.43
C THR A 49 1.97 -8.55 3.29
N ILE A 50 3.23 -8.43 2.84
CA ILE A 50 4.34 -7.83 3.62
C ILE A 50 5.11 -6.74 2.87
N TYR A 51 4.58 -6.27 1.74
CA TYR A 51 5.23 -5.26 0.88
C TYR A 51 5.50 -3.93 1.59
N MET A 52 4.83 -3.65 2.71
CA MET A 52 5.11 -2.47 3.52
C MET A 52 6.53 -2.47 4.11
N ALA A 53 7.10 -3.64 4.39
CA ALA A 53 8.51 -3.74 4.77
C ALA A 53 9.42 -3.25 3.65
N TYR A 54 9.07 -3.55 2.39
CA TYR A 54 9.81 -3.08 1.23
C TYR A 54 9.76 -1.55 1.09
N TYR A 55 8.66 -0.89 1.44
CA TYR A 55 8.56 0.58 1.39
C TYR A 55 9.65 1.29 2.20
N THR A 56 10.05 0.72 3.33
CA THR A 56 11.07 1.31 4.22
C THR A 56 12.41 1.50 3.49
N ILE A 57 12.73 0.64 2.53
CA ILE A 57 14.02 0.63 1.83
C ILE A 57 13.92 0.86 0.32
N ALA A 58 12.71 0.93 -0.25
CA ALA A 58 12.50 1.06 -1.68
C ALA A 58 13.22 2.28 -2.27
N HIS A 59 13.24 3.39 -1.53
CA HIS A 59 13.88 4.64 -1.92
C HIS A 59 15.42 4.56 -1.96
N LEU A 60 16.02 3.55 -1.33
CA LEU A 60 17.46 3.28 -1.38
C LEU A 60 17.81 2.36 -2.56
N LEU A 61 16.92 1.41 -2.86
CA LEU A 61 17.12 0.39 -3.90
C LEU A 61 16.77 0.89 -5.30
N GLN A 62 15.70 1.69 -5.43
CA GLN A 62 15.18 2.18 -6.70
C GLN A 62 15.38 3.69 -6.83
N ALA A 63 15.68 4.19 -8.04
CA ALA A 63 15.70 5.63 -8.28
C ALA A 63 14.30 6.24 -8.11
N ARG A 64 14.23 7.49 -7.62
CA ARG A 64 12.98 8.21 -7.31
C ARG A 64 11.96 8.21 -8.45
N ASP A 65 12.42 8.32 -9.69
CA ASP A 65 11.55 8.40 -10.88
C ASP A 65 11.46 7.06 -11.65
N SER A 66 11.90 5.96 -11.05
CA SER A 66 11.98 4.64 -11.68
C SER A 66 11.02 3.63 -11.05
N PHE A 67 9.74 3.69 -11.43
CA PHE A 67 8.70 2.76 -10.97
C PHE A 67 8.89 1.29 -11.39
N ASN A 68 9.71 1.04 -12.42
CA ASN A 68 9.97 -0.32 -12.92
C ASN A 68 11.30 -0.91 -12.39
N GLY A 69 11.97 -0.23 -11.47
CA GLY A 69 13.23 -0.67 -10.89
C GLY A 69 14.42 -0.79 -11.86
N LYS A 70 14.33 -0.24 -13.09
CA LYS A 70 15.43 -0.30 -14.06
C LYS A 70 16.60 0.63 -13.72
N GLN A 71 16.33 1.73 -13.02
CA GLN A 71 17.37 2.64 -12.56
C GLN A 71 17.68 2.38 -11.09
N LEU A 72 18.97 2.22 -10.81
CA LEU A 72 19.47 1.96 -9.47
C LEU A 72 19.24 3.17 -8.56
N GLY A 73 18.83 2.90 -7.32
CA GLY A 73 18.73 3.90 -6.28
C GLY A 73 20.09 4.33 -5.72
N PRO A 74 20.10 5.22 -4.72
CA PRO A 74 21.33 5.77 -4.14
C PRO A 74 22.23 4.73 -3.47
N ALA A 75 21.69 3.57 -3.05
CA ALA A 75 22.51 2.48 -2.52
C ALA A 75 23.33 1.76 -3.60
N ASN A 76 23.03 1.98 -4.89
CA ASN A 76 23.70 1.37 -6.04
C ASN A 76 23.78 -0.17 -5.96
N ILE A 77 22.72 -0.81 -5.47
CA ILE A 77 22.60 -2.27 -5.34
C ILE A 77 21.84 -2.81 -6.55
N HIS A 78 22.46 -3.71 -7.30
CA HIS A 78 21.80 -4.38 -8.41
C HIS A 78 20.83 -5.46 -7.91
N PRO A 79 19.66 -5.69 -8.56
CA PRO A 79 18.70 -6.70 -8.11
C PRO A 79 19.29 -8.11 -7.92
N SER A 80 20.29 -8.47 -8.73
CA SER A 80 21.01 -9.76 -8.63
C SER A 80 21.85 -9.92 -7.36
N GLN A 81 22.15 -8.84 -6.64
CA GLN A 81 22.90 -8.86 -5.39
C GLN A 81 22.00 -9.06 -4.15
N LEU A 82 20.67 -8.93 -4.31
CA LEU A 82 19.69 -9.08 -3.23
C LEU A 82 19.36 -10.56 -3.01
N ALA A 83 20.37 -11.34 -2.61
CA ALA A 83 20.22 -12.73 -2.22
C ALA A 83 19.48 -12.87 -0.88
N ASN A 84 19.05 -14.09 -0.55
CA ASN A 84 18.29 -14.36 0.68
C ASN A 84 19.01 -13.89 1.93
N GLU A 85 20.34 -14.03 1.99
CA GLU A 85 21.17 -13.63 3.13
C GLU A 85 21.16 -12.10 3.34
N VAL A 86 21.04 -11.33 2.25
CA VAL A 86 20.94 -9.87 2.30
C VAL A 86 19.58 -9.45 2.86
N TRP A 87 18.50 -10.08 2.38
CA TRP A 87 17.15 -9.85 2.91
C TRP A 87 17.06 -10.21 4.39
N ASP A 88 17.61 -11.35 4.74
CA ASP A 88 17.67 -11.85 6.11
C ASP A 88 18.39 -10.86 7.03
N TYR A 89 19.54 -10.33 6.59
CA TYR A 89 20.29 -9.33 7.33
C TYR A 89 19.46 -8.06 7.60
N ILE A 90 18.74 -7.56 6.59
CA ILE A 90 17.96 -6.33 6.70
C ILE A 90 16.74 -6.53 7.61
N LEU A 91 15.99 -7.62 7.40
CA LEU A 91 14.68 -7.84 8.00
C LEU A 91 14.73 -8.51 9.38
N PHE A 92 15.83 -9.20 9.72
CA PHE A 92 15.99 -9.89 11.01
C PHE A 92 17.22 -9.36 11.79
N PRO A 93 17.16 -8.13 12.31
CA PRO A 93 18.30 -7.49 12.97
C PRO A 93 18.82 -8.24 14.22
N GLU A 94 17.96 -9.05 14.86
CA GLU A 94 18.30 -9.85 16.04
C GLU A 94 19.21 -11.06 15.74
N LYS A 95 19.35 -11.43 14.46
CA LYS A 95 20.15 -12.59 14.05
C LYS A 95 21.54 -12.15 13.57
N SER A 96 22.57 -12.88 14.00
CA SER A 96 23.92 -12.71 13.47
C SER A 96 24.06 -13.44 12.13
N TYR A 97 24.40 -12.71 11.07
CA TYR A 97 24.60 -13.27 9.74
C TYR A 97 26.04 -13.13 9.29
N SER A 98 26.58 -14.18 8.65
CA SER A 98 27.85 -14.10 7.95
C SER A 98 27.60 -13.51 6.56
N LEU A 99 27.98 -12.26 6.35
CA LEU A 99 27.86 -11.56 5.06
C LEU A 99 28.99 -11.93 4.07
N SER A 100 29.60 -13.10 4.23
CA SER A 100 30.76 -13.54 3.45
C SER A 100 30.49 -13.74 1.95
N SER A 101 29.21 -13.75 1.53
CA SER A 101 28.78 -14.00 0.16
C SER A 101 28.38 -12.73 -0.62
N THR A 102 28.40 -11.54 -0.01
CA THR A 102 27.92 -10.31 -0.66
C THR A 102 29.04 -9.27 -0.84
N ASP A 103 29.04 -8.63 -2.00
CA ASP A 103 29.93 -7.51 -2.33
C ASP A 103 29.35 -6.15 -1.87
N ILE A 104 28.17 -6.14 -1.23
CA ILE A 104 27.55 -4.92 -0.71
C ILE A 104 28.26 -4.49 0.56
N SER A 105 28.60 -3.21 0.66
CA SER A 105 29.30 -2.68 1.85
C SER A 105 28.45 -2.83 3.12
N HIS A 106 29.10 -3.17 4.23
CA HIS A 106 28.44 -3.26 5.54
C HIS A 106 27.69 -1.97 5.90
N SER A 107 28.29 -0.80 5.65
CA SER A 107 27.63 0.49 5.91
C SER A 107 26.33 0.68 5.13
N THR A 108 26.26 0.18 3.88
CA THR A 108 25.03 0.25 3.07
C THR A 108 23.97 -0.71 3.62
N LEU A 109 24.38 -1.92 4.02
CA LEU A 109 23.47 -2.90 4.62
C LEU A 109 22.92 -2.43 5.97
N ASP A 110 23.78 -1.85 6.80
CA ASP A 110 23.39 -1.21 8.07
C ASP A 110 22.39 -0.09 7.84
N HIS A 111 22.59 0.73 6.80
CA HIS A 111 21.67 1.81 6.46
C HIS A 111 20.27 1.28 6.07
N LEU A 112 20.20 0.26 5.21
CA LEU A 112 18.94 -0.41 4.85
C LEU A 112 18.24 -1.01 6.07
N ARG A 113 19.00 -1.68 6.94
CA ARG A 113 18.48 -2.25 8.19
C ARG A 113 17.95 -1.16 9.12
N ASN A 114 18.66 -0.06 9.27
CA ASN A 114 18.26 1.04 10.14
C ASN A 114 16.96 1.70 9.66
N GLU A 115 16.79 1.89 8.35
CA GLU A 115 15.51 2.37 7.79
C GLU A 115 14.37 1.42 8.13
N PHE A 116 14.56 0.11 7.93
CA PHE A 116 13.54 -0.88 8.30
C PHE A 116 13.21 -0.86 9.80
N GLN A 117 14.23 -0.86 10.67
CA GLN A 117 14.03 -0.84 12.13
C GLN A 117 13.41 0.44 12.65
N TYR A 118 13.63 1.56 11.97
CA TYR A 118 13.06 2.85 12.35
C TYR A 118 11.58 2.94 11.99
N TRP A 119 11.22 2.55 10.77
CA TRP A 119 9.85 2.71 10.26
C TRP A 119 8.91 1.55 10.61
N TYR A 120 9.44 0.37 10.92
CA TYR A 120 8.65 -0.80 11.29
C TYR A 120 8.58 -0.94 12.83
N PRO A 121 7.44 -1.32 13.43
CA PRO A 121 6.22 -1.86 12.82
C PRO A 121 5.28 -0.79 12.22
N ILE A 122 4.41 -1.24 11.30
CA ILE A 122 3.34 -0.42 10.72
C ILE A 122 2.44 0.13 11.85
N ASN A 123 2.31 1.45 11.93
CA ASN A 123 1.47 2.08 12.95
C ASN A 123 -0.03 2.01 12.60
N LEU A 124 -0.37 2.18 11.33
CA LEU A 124 -1.75 2.18 10.83
C LEU A 124 -1.79 1.56 9.43
N HIS A 125 -2.76 0.67 9.22
CA HIS A 125 -3.11 0.15 7.91
C HIS A 125 -4.60 0.42 7.69
N SER A 126 -4.91 1.18 6.63
CA SER A 126 -6.28 1.55 6.28
C SER A 126 -6.73 0.75 5.06
N SER A 127 -7.90 0.12 5.15
CA SER A 127 -8.52 -0.64 4.06
C SER A 127 -10.04 -0.56 4.17
N GLU A 128 -10.73 -0.93 3.10
CA GLU A 128 -12.19 -0.97 3.03
C GLU A 128 -12.76 -2.24 3.72
N LYS A 129 -14.02 -2.16 4.16
CA LYS A 129 -14.76 -3.23 4.86
C LYS A 129 -15.07 -4.45 3.98
N ASP A 130 -15.34 -4.26 2.69
CA ASP A 130 -15.42 -5.33 1.67
C ASP A 130 -15.67 -4.76 0.26
N LEU A 131 -15.05 -5.38 -0.75
CA LEU A 131 -15.26 -5.12 -2.18
C LEU A 131 -16.33 -6.08 -2.73
N THR A 132 -17.62 -5.72 -2.71
CA THR A 132 -18.62 -6.47 -3.50
C THR A 132 -19.70 -5.62 -4.18
N SER A 133 -19.83 -5.88 -5.49
CA SER A 133 -21.01 -5.83 -6.37
C SER A 133 -21.64 -4.50 -6.81
N ASN A 134 -21.18 -3.32 -6.38
CA ASN A 134 -21.76 -2.05 -6.89
C ASN A 134 -20.88 -1.30 -7.89
N HIS A 135 -19.56 -1.49 -7.90
CA HIS A 135 -18.64 -0.72 -8.76
C HIS A 135 -18.97 -0.81 -10.24
N LEU A 136 -19.23 -2.03 -10.74
CA LEU A 136 -19.57 -2.23 -12.14
C LEU A 136 -20.91 -1.60 -12.49
N ILE A 137 -21.91 -1.69 -11.61
CA ILE A 137 -23.24 -1.11 -11.83
C ILE A 137 -23.20 0.42 -11.80
N TYR A 138 -22.42 1.03 -10.91
CA TYR A 138 -22.22 2.49 -10.88
C TYR A 138 -21.46 2.99 -12.11
N SER A 139 -20.44 2.27 -12.56
CA SER A 139 -19.74 2.59 -13.79
C SER A 139 -20.67 2.49 -15.02
N LEU A 140 -21.49 1.43 -15.09
CA LEU A 140 -22.43 1.22 -16.20
C LEU A 140 -23.63 2.18 -16.18
N SER A 141 -24.07 2.65 -15.02
CA SER A 141 -25.16 3.62 -14.89
C SER A 141 -24.72 5.07 -15.17
N GLY A 142 -23.42 5.29 -15.41
CA GLY A 142 -22.84 6.62 -15.60
C GLY A 142 -22.68 7.40 -14.29
N ASN A 143 -22.96 6.80 -13.14
CA ASN A 143 -22.73 7.39 -11.83
C ASN A 143 -21.28 7.13 -11.38
N PHE A 144 -20.33 7.74 -12.07
CA PHE A 144 -18.90 7.55 -11.86
C PHE A 144 -18.13 8.84 -12.11
N ILE A 145 -17.13 9.10 -11.27
CA ILE A 145 -16.17 10.19 -11.46
C ILE A 145 -14.78 9.66 -11.15
N THR A 146 -13.83 9.85 -12.07
CA THR A 146 -12.42 9.54 -11.81
C THR A 146 -11.81 10.58 -10.89
N LEU A 147 -10.69 10.23 -10.23
CA LEU A 147 -9.94 11.19 -9.42
C LEU A 147 -9.52 12.43 -10.23
N LEU A 148 -9.12 12.26 -11.49
CA LEU A 148 -8.70 13.37 -12.35
C LEU A 148 -9.88 14.31 -12.66
N GLU A 149 -11.01 13.75 -13.09
CA GLU A 149 -12.23 14.55 -13.34
C GLU A 149 -12.71 15.25 -12.07
N ALA A 150 -12.63 14.59 -10.92
CA ALA A 150 -12.98 15.17 -9.62
C ALA A 150 -12.09 16.36 -9.27
N ILE A 151 -10.77 16.24 -9.46
CA ILE A 151 -9.81 17.33 -9.24
C ILE A 151 -10.04 18.48 -10.22
N GLU A 152 -10.28 18.19 -11.50
CA GLU A 152 -10.58 19.22 -12.50
C GLU A 152 -11.87 19.97 -12.18
N LYS A 153 -12.89 19.27 -11.66
CA LYS A 153 -14.21 19.83 -11.36
C LYS A 153 -14.25 20.60 -10.04
N PHE A 154 -13.51 20.16 -9.02
CA PHE A 154 -13.65 20.66 -7.65
C PHE A 154 -12.33 21.07 -6.98
N SER A 155 -11.21 21.09 -7.70
CA SER A 155 -9.84 21.24 -7.18
C SER A 155 -9.40 20.11 -6.24
N ALA A 156 -8.09 19.97 -6.03
CA ALA A 156 -7.56 18.99 -5.09
C ALA A 156 -8.03 19.26 -3.65
N ASP A 157 -8.07 20.52 -3.21
CA ASP A 157 -8.47 20.88 -1.85
C ASP A 157 -9.97 20.70 -1.63
N GLY A 158 -10.80 21.08 -2.62
CA GLY A 158 -12.25 20.86 -2.56
C GLY A 158 -12.59 19.38 -2.45
N ILE A 159 -11.96 18.51 -3.26
CA ILE A 159 -12.14 17.05 -3.15
C ILE A 159 -11.71 16.52 -1.78
N ARG A 160 -10.56 16.96 -1.27
CA ARG A 160 -10.07 16.51 0.05
C ARG A 160 -11.01 16.87 1.19
N LEU A 161 -11.60 18.07 1.18
CA LEU A 161 -12.59 18.47 2.18
C LEU A 161 -13.87 17.65 2.09
N VAL A 162 -14.33 17.35 0.88
CA VAL A 162 -15.54 16.56 0.69
C VAL A 162 -15.34 15.13 1.13
N LEU A 163 -14.19 14.53 0.79
CA LEU A 163 -13.83 13.19 1.23
C LEU A 163 -13.69 13.11 2.76
N ALA A 164 -13.17 14.16 3.40
CA ALA A 164 -13.13 14.25 4.86
C ALA A 164 -14.54 14.33 5.49
N ASN A 165 -15.54 14.82 4.75
CA ASN A 165 -16.95 14.85 5.16
C ASN A 165 -17.77 13.66 4.62
N ALA A 166 -17.15 12.75 3.87
CA ALA A 166 -17.89 11.69 3.17
C ALA A 166 -18.33 10.57 4.12
N GLY A 167 -17.60 10.35 5.21
CA GLY A 167 -17.92 9.36 6.24
C GLY A 167 -17.80 9.96 7.63
N ASP A 168 -18.31 9.21 8.61
CA ASP A 168 -18.19 9.51 10.03
C ASP A 168 -17.31 8.45 10.73
N ASP A 169 -17.34 8.41 12.07
CA ASP A 169 -16.67 7.39 12.89
C ASP A 169 -17.44 6.04 12.89
N SER A 170 -18.17 5.74 11.81
CA SER A 170 -18.86 4.48 11.64
C SER A 170 -18.25 3.66 10.49
N ILE A 171 -18.63 2.39 10.44
CA ILE A 171 -18.22 1.46 9.38
C ILE A 171 -19.23 1.41 8.23
N GLU A 172 -20.15 2.37 8.18
CA GLU A 172 -21.15 2.52 7.12
C GLU A 172 -20.54 3.12 5.85
N ASN A 173 -21.25 2.97 4.74
CA ASN A 173 -20.76 3.45 3.45
C ASN A 173 -20.63 4.98 3.45
N ALA A 174 -19.44 5.47 3.10
CA ALA A 174 -19.21 6.88 2.86
C ALA A 174 -20.02 7.36 1.65
N ASN A 175 -20.46 8.62 1.67
CA ASN A 175 -21.20 9.26 0.60
C ASN A 175 -20.48 10.51 0.09
N PHE A 176 -20.24 10.57 -1.22
CA PHE A 176 -19.71 11.75 -1.88
C PHE A 176 -20.85 12.60 -2.44
N ASP A 177 -21.07 13.79 -1.88
CA ASP A 177 -22.11 14.74 -2.32
C ASP A 177 -21.49 15.95 -3.06
N GLU A 178 -21.76 16.04 -4.36
CA GLU A 178 -21.30 17.15 -5.20
C GLU A 178 -21.84 18.52 -4.77
N ASN A 179 -23.04 18.58 -4.21
CA ASN A 179 -23.60 19.85 -3.73
C ASN A 179 -22.83 20.33 -2.51
N LYS A 180 -22.48 19.41 -1.60
CA LYS A 180 -21.61 19.71 -0.46
C LYS A 180 -20.22 20.14 -0.92
N ALA A 181 -19.70 19.55 -2.00
CA ALA A 181 -18.45 19.97 -2.63
C ALA A 181 -18.45 21.44 -3.07
N LYS A 182 -19.51 21.86 -3.75
CA LYS A 182 -19.66 23.26 -4.19
C LYS A 182 -19.78 24.22 -3.02
N GLU A 183 -20.53 23.85 -1.98
CA GLU A 183 -20.69 24.63 -0.76
C GLU A 183 -19.35 24.83 -0.03
N LEU A 184 -18.59 23.75 0.19
CA LEU A 184 -17.29 23.79 0.86
C LEU A 184 -16.24 24.57 0.07
N LEU A 185 -16.25 24.46 -1.26
CA LEU A 185 -15.37 25.23 -2.12
C LEU A 185 -15.69 26.74 -2.05
N LEU A 186 -16.97 27.10 -2.06
CA LEU A 186 -17.38 28.50 -1.89
C LEU A 186 -16.96 29.03 -0.51
N TYR A 187 -17.10 28.22 0.54
CA TYR A 187 -16.64 28.56 1.88
C TYR A 187 -15.12 28.78 1.95
N LEU A 188 -14.33 27.92 1.31
CA LEU A 188 -12.88 28.12 1.22
C LEU A 188 -12.52 29.42 0.50
N TYR A 189 -13.19 29.71 -0.61
CA TYR A 189 -12.96 30.94 -1.37
C TYR A 189 -13.25 32.19 -0.53
N THR A 190 -14.42 32.23 0.13
CA THR A 190 -14.78 33.38 0.98
C THR A 190 -13.88 33.50 2.21
N PHE A 191 -13.39 32.40 2.76
CA PHE A 191 -12.42 32.40 3.85
C PHE A 191 -11.07 32.99 3.42
N ILE A 192 -10.58 32.66 2.22
CA ILE A 192 -9.33 33.21 1.69
C ILE A 192 -9.46 34.71 1.44
N GLU A 193 -10.57 35.17 0.86
CA GLU A 193 -10.81 36.62 0.63
C GLU A 193 -10.96 37.42 1.94
N TRP A 194 -11.30 36.75 3.04
CA TRP A 194 -11.45 37.39 4.35
C TRP A 194 -10.11 37.65 5.08
N ILE A 195 -9.07 36.86 4.78
CA ILE A 195 -7.73 36.96 5.41
C ILE A 195 -6.86 37.97 4.64
#